data_AF-A0A2E6K9N5-F1
#
_entry.id   AF-A0A2E6K9N5-F1
#
_cell.length_a   1.000
_cell.length_b   1.000
_cell.length_c   1.000
_cell.angle_alpha   90.00
_cell.angle_beta   90.00
_cell.angle_gamma   90.00
#
_symmetry.space_group_name_H-M   'P 1'
#
loop_
_entity.id
_entity.type
_entity.pdbx_description
1 polymer ?
#
loop_
_entity_poly.entity_id
_entity_poly.type
_entity_poly.pdbx_seq_one_letter_code
_entity_poly.pdbx_strand_id
1 'polypeptide(L)'
;QVKKVGENCQVGFLGLGMWPDKTREELPMMPKGRYEIMKRHMPRVGSLGLDMMLRTCTIQVNLDYSSEADMVQKFRTGLALQPLATALFANSPFTEGKPNGYLSYRSHIWSDTDPHRTGMLPFVFEDGFGYERWADYMLDVPMYFVFRDGKYIDAAGLSFRDFLEGKLEVLPGEKPTESDWWDHLSTAFPEVRLKSFLEMRGADGGPWSRICALPAFWVGLLYDQNALDAAWNLVKAWTMEERETLRNAVPKEALDAAIPGGGKLCDLAKEVLAIARSGLAARGRLNSSGDNETGFLETLDEIVATGKVPAQVLLDRYNGEWNGDISRVYKYSF
;
A
#
# COMPACT_ATOMS: atom_id res chain seq x y z
N GLN A 1 8.27 18.36 -13.95
CA GLN A 1 7.15 19.29 -14.25
C GLN A 1 6.62 19.96 -12.99
N VAL A 2 6.19 19.22 -11.95
CA VAL A 2 5.70 19.81 -10.68
C VAL A 2 6.73 20.69 -9.97
N LYS A 3 8.00 20.26 -9.90
CA LYS A 3 9.10 21.07 -9.35
C LYS A 3 9.20 22.46 -9.96
N LYS A 4 9.09 22.54 -11.29
CA LYS A 4 9.22 23.80 -12.02
C LYS A 4 8.11 24.80 -11.68
N VAL A 5 6.89 24.30 -11.45
CA VAL A 5 5.75 25.13 -11.02
C VAL A 5 5.87 25.45 -9.53
N GLY A 6 6.26 24.48 -8.71
CA GLY A 6 6.49 24.64 -7.27
C GLY A 6 7.51 25.74 -6.96
N GLU A 7 8.62 25.79 -7.68
CA GLU A 7 9.62 26.87 -7.58
C GLU A 7 9.00 28.26 -7.79
N ASN A 8 8.13 28.41 -8.80
CA ASN A 8 7.44 29.68 -9.07
C ASN A 8 6.40 30.04 -7.99
N CYS A 9 5.83 29.04 -7.33
CA CYS A 9 4.82 29.20 -6.29
C CYS A 9 5.40 29.15 -4.86
N GLN A 10 6.71 28.99 -4.69
CA GLN A 10 7.38 28.79 -3.40
C GLN A 10 6.83 27.56 -2.63
N VAL A 11 6.56 26.47 -3.35
CA VAL A 11 6.05 25.20 -2.81
C VAL A 11 7.03 24.08 -3.15
N GLY A 12 7.42 23.30 -2.14
CA GLY A 12 8.19 22.07 -2.28
C GLY A 12 7.35 20.82 -2.05
N PHE A 13 7.81 19.68 -2.56
CA PHE A 13 7.16 18.38 -2.37
C PHE A 13 8.04 17.44 -1.56
N LEU A 14 7.48 16.81 -0.52
CA LEU A 14 8.20 15.92 0.40
C LEU A 14 7.71 14.48 0.24
N GLY A 15 8.64 13.55 -0.02
CA GLY A 15 8.35 12.13 -0.13
C GLY A 15 8.52 11.38 1.20
N LEU A 16 7.44 11.24 1.97
CA LEU A 16 7.37 10.44 3.20
C LEU A 16 6.11 9.57 3.23
N GLY A 17 6.08 8.57 4.12
CA GLY A 17 4.88 7.76 4.34
C GLY A 17 3.78 8.48 5.13
N MET A 18 4.17 9.43 5.97
CA MET A 18 3.26 10.23 6.79
C MET A 18 3.79 11.66 6.94
N TRP A 19 2.88 12.62 7.06
CA TRP A 19 3.19 13.99 7.40
C TRP A 19 3.88 14.07 8.78
N PRO A 20 5.10 14.61 8.88
CA PRO A 20 5.96 14.38 10.05
C PRO A 20 5.67 15.26 11.26
N ASP A 21 5.13 16.48 11.06
CA ASP A 21 5.13 17.53 12.08
C ASP A 21 3.79 18.28 12.28
N LYS A 22 2.73 17.88 11.57
CA LYS A 22 1.40 18.50 11.67
C LYS A 22 0.38 17.63 12.36
N THR A 23 -0.50 18.26 13.13
CA THR A 23 -1.71 17.61 13.64
C THR A 23 -2.73 17.42 12.52
N ARG A 24 -3.80 16.65 12.78
CA ARG A 24 -4.89 16.47 11.82
C ARG A 24 -5.60 17.77 11.49
N GLU A 25 -5.79 18.62 12.50
CA GLU A 25 -6.56 19.86 12.44
C GLU A 25 -5.84 20.96 11.64
N GLU A 26 -4.52 20.90 11.54
CA GLU A 26 -3.73 21.84 10.75
C GLU A 26 -3.78 21.57 9.24
N LEU A 27 -4.22 20.37 8.83
CA LEU A 27 -4.17 19.95 7.43
C LEU A 27 -5.50 20.25 6.70
N PRO A 28 -5.43 20.83 5.48
CA PRO A 28 -6.62 21.14 4.72
C PRO A 28 -7.28 19.86 4.20
N MET A 29 -8.62 19.85 4.18
CA MET A 29 -9.38 18.85 3.44
C MET A 29 -9.67 19.34 2.03
N MET A 30 -9.44 18.47 1.03
CA MET A 30 -9.84 18.77 -0.34
C MET A 30 -11.38 18.83 -0.45
N PRO A 31 -11.95 19.83 -1.15
CA PRO A 31 -13.40 20.04 -1.23
C PRO A 31 -14.06 19.03 -2.18
N LYS A 32 -14.07 17.75 -1.82
CA LYS A 32 -14.68 16.64 -2.57
C LYS A 32 -15.75 15.96 -1.70
N GLY A 33 -16.99 15.91 -2.18
CA GLY A 33 -18.14 15.39 -1.41
C GLY A 33 -17.92 13.98 -0.81
N ARG A 34 -17.25 13.08 -1.53
CA ARG A 34 -16.90 11.74 -1.02
C ARG A 34 -16.04 11.78 0.26
N TYR A 35 -15.17 12.78 0.41
CA TYR A 35 -14.31 12.88 1.60
C TYR A 35 -15.08 13.33 2.83
N GLU A 36 -16.15 14.13 2.68
CA GLU A 36 -17.03 14.47 3.80
C GLU A 36 -17.77 13.24 4.33
N ILE A 37 -18.22 12.35 3.44
CA ILE A 37 -18.85 11.09 3.82
C ILE A 37 -17.85 10.21 4.59
N MET A 38 -16.66 9.99 4.02
CA MET A 38 -15.61 9.20 4.67
C MET A 38 -15.19 9.80 6.01
N LYS A 39 -15.05 11.13 6.11
CA LYS A 39 -14.69 11.83 7.36
C LYS A 39 -15.66 11.53 8.49
N ARG A 40 -16.97 11.49 8.20
CA ARG A 40 -18.01 11.12 9.19
C ARG A 40 -18.01 9.62 9.48
N HIS A 41 -17.64 8.79 8.51
CA HIS A 41 -17.63 7.35 8.66
C HIS A 41 -16.46 6.82 9.48
N MET A 42 -15.23 7.28 9.21
CA MET A 42 -14.00 6.72 9.81
C MET A 42 -14.04 6.57 11.34
N PRO A 43 -14.50 7.57 12.13
CA PRO A 43 -14.54 7.43 13.60
C PRO A 43 -15.49 6.32 14.12
N ARG A 44 -16.38 5.80 13.27
CA ARG A 44 -17.29 4.70 13.63
C ARG A 44 -16.64 3.32 13.49
N VAL A 45 -15.54 3.20 12.74
CA VAL A 45 -14.95 1.91 12.34
C VAL A 45 -13.48 1.76 12.73
N GLY A 46 -12.78 2.83 13.12
CA GLY A 46 -11.40 2.79 13.59
C GLY A 46 -10.93 4.15 14.11
N SER A 47 -9.83 4.19 14.85
CA SER A 47 -9.31 5.45 15.43
C SER A 47 -8.32 6.19 14.50
N LEU A 48 -7.73 5.48 13.54
CA LEU A 48 -6.68 5.99 12.65
C LEU A 48 -7.16 6.28 11.22
N GLY A 49 -8.42 6.00 10.89
CA GLY A 49 -8.96 6.22 9.54
C GLY A 49 -8.89 7.67 9.05
N LEU A 50 -9.00 8.66 9.95
CA LEU A 50 -8.78 10.07 9.60
C LEU A 50 -7.31 10.40 9.31
N ASP A 51 -6.38 9.72 9.98
CA ASP A 51 -4.95 9.86 9.71
C ASP A 51 -4.57 9.25 8.37
N MET A 52 -5.15 8.11 8.03
CA MET A 52 -5.05 7.52 6.70
C MET A 52 -5.43 8.56 5.63
N MET A 53 -6.58 9.21 5.80
CA MET A 53 -7.09 10.16 4.81
C MET A 53 -6.26 11.44 4.66
N LEU A 54 -5.75 11.99 5.78
CA LEU A 54 -5.18 13.34 5.80
C LEU A 54 -3.65 13.37 5.87
N ARG A 55 -3.04 12.36 6.51
CA ARG A 55 -1.62 12.39 6.88
C ARG A 55 -0.76 11.40 6.13
N THR A 56 -1.31 10.45 5.36
CA THR A 56 -0.49 9.41 4.72
C THR A 56 -0.22 9.64 3.23
N CYS A 57 0.92 9.12 2.76
CA CYS A 57 1.30 9.10 1.35
C CYS A 57 1.90 7.75 1.00
N THR A 58 1.65 7.28 -0.22
CA THR A 58 2.00 5.93 -0.68
C THR A 58 2.56 5.98 -2.10
N ILE A 59 3.42 5.02 -2.44
CA ILE A 59 3.72 4.66 -3.82
C ILE A 59 3.01 3.32 -4.05
N GLN A 60 2.32 3.17 -5.18
CA GLN A 60 1.62 1.95 -5.55
C GLN A 60 1.95 1.59 -6.99
N VAL A 61 1.85 0.30 -7.30
CA VAL A 61 1.94 -0.21 -8.67
C VAL A 61 0.70 -1.04 -8.99
N ASN A 62 0.19 -0.85 -10.20
CA ASN A 62 -0.94 -1.59 -10.75
C ASN A 62 -0.40 -2.57 -11.79
N LEU A 63 -0.75 -3.85 -11.66
CA LEU A 63 -0.22 -4.93 -12.47
C LEU A 63 -1.36 -5.81 -12.99
N ASP A 64 -1.29 -6.13 -14.27
CA ASP A 64 -2.25 -6.94 -15.00
C ASP A 64 -2.04 -8.43 -14.73
N TYR A 65 -3.10 -9.19 -15.01
CA TYR A 65 -3.11 -10.65 -15.01
C TYR A 65 -3.75 -11.16 -16.30
N SER A 66 -3.34 -12.34 -16.76
CA SER A 66 -3.79 -12.91 -18.04
C SER A 66 -4.95 -13.90 -17.90
N SER A 67 -5.21 -14.40 -16.69
CA SER A 67 -6.27 -15.36 -16.40
C SER A 67 -6.63 -15.33 -14.91
N GLU A 68 -7.70 -16.02 -14.52
CA GLU A 68 -8.06 -16.19 -13.11
C GLU A 68 -6.97 -16.92 -12.33
N ALA A 69 -6.38 -17.97 -12.91
CA ALA A 69 -5.29 -18.70 -12.27
C ALA A 69 -4.03 -17.84 -12.05
N ASP A 70 -3.66 -17.03 -13.05
CA ASP A 70 -2.55 -16.07 -12.94
C ASP A 70 -2.85 -15.00 -11.89
N MET A 71 -4.10 -14.47 -11.88
CA MET A 71 -4.56 -13.54 -10.85
C MET A 71 -4.40 -14.13 -9.45
N VAL A 72 -4.89 -15.36 -9.22
CA VAL A 72 -4.81 -16.04 -7.91
C VAL A 72 -3.36 -16.19 -7.46
N GLN A 73 -2.48 -16.64 -8.35
CA GLN A 73 -1.06 -16.82 -8.01
C GLN A 73 -0.40 -15.47 -7.67
N LYS A 74 -0.59 -14.44 -8.50
CA LYS A 74 -0.05 -13.10 -8.25
C LYS A 74 -0.62 -12.47 -6.98
N PHE A 75 -1.91 -12.66 -6.69
CA PHE A 75 -2.55 -12.14 -5.48
C PHE A 75 -1.95 -12.79 -4.24
N ARG A 76 -1.85 -14.13 -4.21
CA ARG A 76 -1.26 -14.88 -3.08
C ARG A 76 0.20 -14.51 -2.84
N THR A 77 1.01 -14.45 -3.90
CA THR A 77 2.42 -14.02 -3.81
C THR A 77 2.53 -12.57 -3.34
N GLY A 78 1.72 -11.67 -3.93
CA GLY A 78 1.67 -10.26 -3.55
C GLY A 78 1.32 -10.05 -2.08
N LEU A 79 0.24 -10.67 -1.60
CA LEU A 79 -0.15 -10.58 -0.18
C LEU A 79 0.93 -11.12 0.74
N ALA A 80 1.47 -12.30 0.46
CA ALA A 80 2.47 -12.93 1.32
C ALA A 80 3.77 -12.11 1.40
N LEU A 81 4.18 -11.45 0.31
CA LEU A 81 5.37 -10.61 0.26
C LEU A 81 5.09 -9.12 0.55
N GLN A 82 3.84 -8.72 0.77
CA GLN A 82 3.52 -7.33 1.05
C GLN A 82 4.23 -6.77 2.30
N PRO A 83 4.36 -7.52 3.41
CA PRO A 83 5.13 -7.06 4.56
C PRO A 83 6.60 -6.77 4.22
N LEU A 84 7.21 -7.53 3.29
CA LEU A 84 8.57 -7.23 2.83
C LEU A 84 8.64 -5.89 2.08
N ALA A 85 7.68 -5.62 1.19
CA ALA A 85 7.61 -4.31 0.53
C ALA A 85 7.37 -3.17 1.54
N THR A 86 6.51 -3.38 2.54
CA THR A 86 6.32 -2.41 3.63
C THR A 86 7.64 -2.14 4.37
N ALA A 87 8.42 -3.18 4.70
CA ALA A 87 9.71 -3.04 5.37
C ALA A 87 10.73 -2.27 4.53
N LEU A 88 10.95 -2.68 3.28
CA LEU A 88 11.90 -2.06 2.35
C LEU A 88 11.60 -0.57 2.11
N PHE A 89 10.32 -0.20 2.15
CA PHE A 89 9.88 1.17 1.88
C PHE A 89 9.55 1.98 3.14
N ALA A 90 9.70 1.42 4.35
CA ALA A 90 9.33 2.08 5.61
C ALA A 90 9.95 3.48 5.76
N ASN A 91 9.11 4.52 5.81
CA ASN A 91 9.55 5.91 5.68
C ASN A 91 8.62 6.90 6.42
N SER A 92 8.10 6.52 7.60
CA SER A 92 7.20 7.36 8.40
C SER A 92 7.43 7.28 9.92
N PRO A 93 8.64 7.62 10.43
CA PRO A 93 8.97 7.45 11.85
C PRO A 93 8.57 8.61 12.77
N PHE A 94 7.96 9.68 12.23
CA PHE A 94 7.61 10.87 13.00
C PHE A 94 6.11 11.16 12.98
N THR A 95 5.59 11.63 14.10
CA THR A 95 4.24 12.18 14.24
C THR A 95 4.33 13.44 15.09
N GLU A 96 3.75 14.54 14.60
CA GLU A 96 3.68 15.82 15.34
C GLU A 96 5.05 16.28 15.87
N GLY A 97 6.08 16.04 15.06
CA GLY A 97 7.43 16.51 15.23
C GLY A 97 8.33 15.63 16.08
N LYS A 98 7.84 14.46 16.53
CA LYS A 98 8.58 13.54 17.41
C LYS A 98 8.62 12.12 16.84
N PRO A 99 9.65 11.32 17.18
CA PRO A 99 9.64 9.89 16.91
C PRO A 99 8.40 9.22 17.48
N ASN A 100 7.70 8.42 16.67
CA ASN A 100 6.43 7.79 17.05
C ASN A 100 6.54 6.31 17.46
N GLY A 101 7.76 5.76 17.44
CA GLY A 101 8.03 4.37 17.82
C GLY A 101 7.79 3.34 16.71
N TYR A 102 7.52 3.79 15.48
CA TYR A 102 7.37 2.93 14.30
C TYR A 102 8.39 3.33 13.22
N LEU A 103 8.64 2.39 12.30
CA LEU A 103 9.41 2.65 11.08
C LEU A 103 8.47 2.95 9.90
N SER A 104 7.32 2.27 9.85
CA SER A 104 6.18 2.66 9.00
C SER A 104 4.94 2.88 9.86
N TYR A 105 4.79 4.10 10.39
CA TYR A 105 3.55 4.48 11.07
C TYR A 105 2.36 4.49 10.12
N ARG A 106 2.59 4.77 8.83
CA ARG A 106 1.57 4.63 7.79
C ARG A 106 0.99 3.21 7.74
N SER A 107 1.84 2.17 7.75
CA SER A 107 1.34 0.79 7.72
C SER A 107 0.56 0.45 8.99
N HIS A 108 1.02 0.93 10.14
CA HIS A 108 0.26 0.82 11.39
C HIS A 108 -1.12 1.51 11.31
N ILE A 109 -1.21 2.71 10.72
CA ILE A 109 -2.50 3.40 10.52
C ILE A 109 -3.54 2.50 9.83
N TRP A 110 -3.12 1.70 8.84
CA TRP A 110 -4.01 0.78 8.14
C TRP A 110 -4.53 -0.38 9.01
N SER A 111 -3.91 -0.68 10.16
CA SER A 111 -4.41 -1.71 11.09
C SER A 111 -5.64 -1.29 11.89
N ASP A 112 -5.90 0.02 11.98
CA ASP A 112 -7.02 0.59 12.75
C ASP A 112 -7.74 1.68 11.94
N THR A 113 -7.86 1.44 10.63
CA THR A 113 -8.63 2.30 9.71
C THR A 113 -10.09 1.83 9.61
N ASP A 114 -10.32 0.62 9.13
CA ASP A 114 -11.66 0.02 8.99
C ASP A 114 -11.53 -1.49 8.75
N PRO A 115 -11.90 -2.35 9.72
CA PRO A 115 -11.67 -3.80 9.64
C PRO A 115 -12.46 -4.49 8.52
N HIS A 116 -13.50 -3.87 7.96
CA HIS A 116 -14.28 -4.47 6.88
C HIS A 116 -13.57 -4.42 5.53
N ARG A 117 -12.62 -3.50 5.37
CA ARG A 117 -12.03 -3.17 4.06
C ARG A 117 -10.50 -3.18 4.03
N THR A 118 -9.83 -3.57 5.11
CA THR A 118 -8.37 -3.59 5.20
C THR A 118 -7.84 -4.99 5.53
N GLY A 119 -6.51 -5.16 5.47
CA GLY A 119 -5.82 -6.34 5.98
C GLY A 119 -5.36 -7.33 4.91
N MET A 120 -5.00 -8.52 5.38
CA MET A 120 -4.32 -9.57 4.59
C MET A 120 -5.25 -10.56 3.89
N LEU A 121 -6.57 -10.41 4.07
CA LEU A 121 -7.61 -11.18 3.38
C LEU A 121 -7.39 -12.71 3.39
N PRO A 122 -7.55 -13.38 4.54
CA PRO A 122 -7.33 -14.83 4.69
C PRO A 122 -7.94 -15.70 3.58
N PHE A 123 -9.14 -15.34 3.11
CA PHE A 123 -9.88 -16.09 2.10
C PHE A 123 -9.17 -16.19 0.74
N VAL A 124 -8.17 -15.34 0.47
CA VAL A 124 -7.35 -15.43 -0.76
C VAL A 124 -6.49 -16.70 -0.78
N PHE A 125 -6.17 -17.24 0.39
CA PHE A 125 -5.36 -18.46 0.55
C PHE A 125 -6.20 -19.74 0.64
N GLU A 126 -7.53 -19.63 0.68
CA GLU A 126 -8.44 -20.78 0.68
C GLU A 126 -8.46 -21.47 -0.68
N ASP A 127 -8.70 -22.79 -0.68
CA ASP A 127 -8.94 -23.54 -1.90
C ASP A 127 -10.20 -23.05 -2.60
N GLY A 128 -10.14 -22.89 -3.93
CA GLY A 128 -11.26 -22.36 -4.72
C GLY A 128 -11.38 -20.83 -4.74
N PHE A 129 -10.42 -20.09 -4.15
CA PHE A 129 -10.37 -18.63 -4.34
C PHE A 129 -10.29 -18.26 -5.83
N GLY A 130 -11.10 -17.28 -6.24
CA GLY A 130 -11.23 -16.76 -7.60
C GLY A 130 -12.04 -15.47 -7.63
N TYR A 131 -12.49 -15.05 -8.81
CA TYR A 131 -13.26 -13.82 -9.02
C TYR A 131 -14.59 -13.81 -8.26
N GLU A 132 -15.28 -14.95 -8.22
CA GLU A 132 -16.58 -15.08 -7.51
C GLU A 132 -16.41 -14.82 -6.01
N ARG A 133 -15.43 -15.46 -5.38
CA ARG A 133 -15.14 -15.26 -3.94
C ARG A 133 -14.75 -13.82 -3.62
N TRP A 134 -14.02 -13.16 -4.53
CA TRP A 134 -13.69 -11.73 -4.41
C TRP A 134 -14.93 -10.85 -4.55
N ALA A 135 -15.82 -11.15 -5.50
CA ALA A 135 -17.08 -10.44 -5.66
C ALA A 135 -17.94 -10.58 -4.39
N ASP A 136 -18.04 -11.77 -3.81
CA ASP A 136 -18.75 -11.98 -2.54
C ASP A 136 -18.19 -11.14 -1.40
N TYR A 137 -16.85 -11.12 -1.24
CA TYR A 137 -16.21 -10.22 -0.28
C TYR A 137 -16.63 -8.76 -0.52
N MET A 138 -16.58 -8.29 -1.76
CA MET A 138 -16.94 -6.92 -2.09
C MET A 138 -18.43 -6.63 -1.87
N LEU A 139 -19.32 -7.61 -2.06
CA LEU A 139 -20.74 -7.47 -1.74
C LEU A 139 -20.99 -7.31 -0.24
N ASP A 140 -20.12 -7.88 0.60
CA ASP A 140 -20.19 -7.81 2.07
C ASP A 140 -19.48 -6.56 2.64
N VAL A 141 -18.56 -5.95 1.89
CA VAL A 141 -17.94 -4.67 2.28
C VAL A 141 -19.03 -3.59 2.31
N PRO A 142 -19.22 -2.88 3.45
CA PRO A 142 -20.19 -1.78 3.52
C PRO A 142 -19.85 -0.66 2.54
N MET A 143 -20.86 -0.10 1.89
CA MET A 143 -20.70 0.99 0.93
C MET A 143 -20.21 2.27 1.61
N TYR A 144 -19.68 3.20 0.81
CA TYR A 144 -19.48 4.60 1.23
C TYR A 144 -20.50 5.54 0.61
N PHE A 145 -20.69 5.47 -0.70
CA PHE A 145 -21.52 6.42 -1.41
C PHE A 145 -22.12 5.79 -2.66
N VAL A 146 -23.11 6.48 -3.21
CA VAL A 146 -23.57 6.30 -4.59
C VAL A 146 -23.42 7.64 -5.31
N PHE A 147 -22.96 7.63 -6.57
CA PHE A 147 -22.83 8.86 -7.35
C PHE A 147 -24.01 9.02 -8.32
N ARG A 148 -24.79 10.09 -8.16
CA ARG A 148 -25.95 10.42 -9.02
C ARG A 148 -25.95 11.91 -9.31
N ASP A 149 -26.18 12.29 -10.56
CA ASP A 149 -26.39 13.68 -10.99
C ASP A 149 -25.36 14.68 -10.42
N GLY A 150 -24.08 14.31 -10.44
CA GLY A 150 -23.00 15.17 -9.94
C GLY A 150 -22.83 15.20 -8.41
N LYS A 151 -23.58 14.38 -7.67
CA LYS A 151 -23.60 14.36 -6.20
C LYS A 151 -23.20 12.99 -5.65
N TYR A 152 -22.47 13.03 -4.54
CA TYR A 152 -22.22 11.85 -3.70
C TYR A 152 -23.34 11.73 -2.68
N ILE A 153 -24.16 10.69 -2.83
CA ILE A 153 -25.21 10.29 -1.88
C ILE A 153 -24.54 9.45 -0.80
N ASP A 154 -24.76 9.80 0.46
CA ASP A 154 -24.18 9.09 1.61
C ASP A 154 -24.85 7.70 1.75
N ALA A 155 -24.08 6.65 1.48
CA ALA A 155 -24.49 5.25 1.66
C ALA A 155 -23.57 4.57 2.69
N ALA A 156 -22.93 5.35 3.58
CA ALA A 156 -21.84 4.87 4.41
C ALA A 156 -22.32 3.91 5.50
N GLY A 157 -21.98 2.63 5.33
CA GLY A 157 -22.44 1.53 6.19
C GLY A 157 -23.63 0.74 5.63
N LEU A 158 -24.15 1.12 4.45
CA LEU A 158 -25.22 0.39 3.78
C LEU A 158 -24.69 -0.79 2.96
N SER A 159 -25.58 -1.72 2.61
CA SER A 159 -25.25 -2.98 1.94
C SER A 159 -25.33 -2.86 0.42
N PHE A 160 -24.27 -3.31 -0.29
CA PHE A 160 -24.33 -3.41 -1.75
C PHE A 160 -25.29 -4.55 -2.18
N ARG A 161 -25.48 -5.58 -1.35
CA ARG A 161 -26.48 -6.63 -1.61
C ARG A 161 -27.90 -6.08 -1.59
N ASP A 162 -28.22 -5.18 -0.65
CA ASP A 162 -29.52 -4.49 -0.65
C ASP A 162 -29.69 -3.62 -1.90
N PHE A 163 -28.60 -3.00 -2.37
CA PHE A 163 -28.63 -2.23 -3.62
C PHE A 163 -28.97 -3.11 -4.83
N LEU A 164 -28.35 -4.29 -4.96
CA LEU A 164 -28.68 -5.26 -6.03
C LEU A 164 -30.17 -5.63 -6.07
N GLU A 165 -30.80 -5.69 -4.91
CA GLU A 165 -32.22 -6.03 -4.76
C GLU A 165 -33.17 -4.83 -4.91
N GLY A 166 -32.65 -3.61 -5.08
CA GLY A 166 -33.46 -2.39 -5.13
C GLY A 166 -33.94 -1.90 -3.76
N LYS A 167 -33.26 -2.32 -2.68
CA LYS A 167 -33.63 -2.09 -1.27
C LYS A 167 -32.70 -1.10 -0.56
N LEU A 168 -31.83 -0.41 -1.29
CA LEU A 168 -30.95 0.60 -0.70
C LEU A 168 -31.77 1.78 -0.20
N GLU A 169 -31.77 2.02 1.12
CA GLU A 169 -32.65 3.01 1.78
C GLU A 169 -32.54 4.42 1.17
N VAL A 170 -31.33 4.83 0.79
CA VAL A 170 -31.07 6.17 0.21
C VAL A 170 -31.43 6.29 -1.27
N LEU A 171 -31.74 5.17 -1.94
CA LEU A 171 -32.20 5.09 -3.33
C LEU A 171 -33.27 3.98 -3.50
N PRO A 172 -34.48 4.15 -2.92
CA PRO A 172 -35.49 3.10 -2.92
C PRO A 172 -35.92 2.70 -4.34
N GLY A 173 -35.86 1.40 -4.64
CA GLY A 173 -36.24 0.84 -5.94
C GLY A 173 -35.17 0.93 -7.04
N GLU A 174 -34.08 1.65 -6.82
CA GLU A 174 -32.97 1.69 -7.78
C GLU A 174 -32.04 0.49 -7.61
N LYS A 175 -31.54 -0.04 -8.74
CA LYS A 175 -30.51 -1.09 -8.77
C LYS A 175 -29.16 -0.49 -9.21
N PRO A 176 -28.02 -1.09 -8.81
CA PRO A 176 -26.71 -0.58 -9.19
C PRO A 176 -26.47 -0.70 -10.69
N THR A 177 -25.72 0.27 -11.19
CA THR A 177 -25.10 0.26 -12.51
C THR A 177 -23.69 -0.34 -12.43
N GLU A 178 -23.06 -0.60 -13.58
CA GLU A 178 -21.65 -0.98 -13.60
C GLU A 178 -20.75 0.09 -12.96
N SER A 179 -21.05 1.38 -13.15
CA SER A 179 -20.30 2.47 -12.52
C SER A 179 -20.36 2.41 -10.99
N ASP A 180 -21.51 2.03 -10.42
CA ASP A 180 -21.65 1.87 -8.96
C ASP A 180 -20.78 0.74 -8.44
N TRP A 181 -20.68 -0.36 -9.20
CA TRP A 181 -19.79 -1.46 -8.87
C TRP A 181 -18.32 -1.04 -8.94
N TRP A 182 -17.90 -0.33 -10.00
CA TRP A 182 -16.53 0.17 -10.12
C TRP A 182 -16.15 1.13 -9.00
N ASP A 183 -17.07 2.03 -8.63
CA ASP A 183 -16.89 2.93 -7.49
C ASP A 183 -16.75 2.13 -6.19
N HIS A 184 -17.61 1.12 -5.97
CA HIS A 184 -17.57 0.30 -4.76
C HIS A 184 -16.27 -0.51 -4.62
N LEU A 185 -15.80 -1.14 -5.70
CA LEU A 185 -14.50 -1.83 -5.76
C LEU A 185 -13.33 -0.90 -5.38
N SER A 186 -13.45 0.39 -5.69
CA SER A 186 -12.43 1.39 -5.35
C SER A 186 -12.38 1.74 -3.86
N THR A 187 -13.37 1.30 -3.08
CA THR A 187 -13.48 1.58 -1.63
C THR A 187 -12.94 0.48 -0.73
N ALA A 188 -12.57 -0.70 -1.25
CA ALA A 188 -11.78 -1.66 -0.50
C ALA A 188 -10.32 -1.21 -0.43
N PHE A 189 -9.64 -1.43 0.68
CA PHE A 189 -8.26 -1.03 0.93
C PHE A 189 -7.37 -2.12 1.58
N PRO A 190 -7.42 -3.39 1.11
CA PRO A 190 -6.52 -4.43 1.61
C PRO A 190 -5.04 -4.14 1.28
N GLU A 191 -4.15 -4.97 1.79
CA GLU A 191 -2.70 -4.90 1.49
C GLU A 191 -2.40 -5.11 -0.01
N VAL A 192 -3.18 -5.97 -0.69
CA VAL A 192 -3.24 -6.11 -2.16
C VAL A 192 -4.70 -6.08 -2.59
N ARG A 193 -5.03 -5.27 -3.59
CA ARG A 193 -6.42 -5.08 -4.05
C ARG A 193 -6.62 -5.58 -5.46
N LEU A 194 -7.73 -6.28 -5.69
CA LEU A 194 -8.18 -6.69 -7.02
C LEU A 194 -9.25 -5.76 -7.59
N LYS A 195 -8.99 -5.29 -8.81
CA LYS A 195 -9.95 -4.64 -9.72
C LYS A 195 -9.84 -5.35 -11.07
N SER A 196 -9.81 -4.64 -12.19
CA SER A 196 -9.35 -5.18 -13.48
C SER A 196 -7.82 -5.39 -13.54
N PHE A 197 -7.12 -5.12 -12.44
CA PHE A 197 -5.69 -5.28 -12.21
C PHE A 197 -5.46 -5.51 -10.70
N LEU A 198 -4.28 -5.99 -10.32
CA LEU A 198 -3.83 -6.06 -8.93
C LEU A 198 -3.07 -4.79 -8.55
N GLU A 199 -3.38 -4.21 -7.40
CA GLU A 199 -2.72 -3.02 -6.87
C GLU A 199 -1.93 -3.39 -5.61
N MET A 200 -0.62 -3.14 -5.63
CA MET A 200 0.27 -3.35 -4.48
C MET A 200 0.31 -2.07 -3.63
N ARG A 201 -0.17 -2.15 -2.39
CA ARG A 201 -0.51 -1.00 -1.55
C ARG A 201 0.37 -0.81 -0.30
N GLY A 202 1.33 -1.71 -0.03
CA GLY A 202 2.08 -1.72 1.24
C GLY A 202 3.10 -0.59 1.42
N ALA A 203 3.62 -0.01 0.33
CA ALA A 203 4.76 0.91 0.38
C ALA A 203 4.41 2.35 0.79
N ASP A 204 5.24 2.90 1.69
CA ASP A 204 5.23 4.32 2.05
C ASP A 204 5.70 5.21 0.88
N GLY A 205 5.28 6.47 0.90
CA GLY A 205 5.81 7.52 0.04
C GLY A 205 7.32 7.71 0.19
N GLY A 206 7.99 8.16 -0.87
CA GLY A 206 9.44 8.32 -0.90
C GLY A 206 9.94 9.20 -2.04
N PRO A 207 11.26 9.46 -2.12
CA PRO A 207 11.89 10.18 -3.21
C PRO A 207 11.83 9.39 -4.51
N TRP A 208 12.18 10.05 -5.61
CA TRP A 208 12.14 9.51 -6.97
C TRP A 208 12.73 8.10 -7.12
N SER A 209 13.88 7.81 -6.51
CA SER A 209 14.51 6.50 -6.60
C SER A 209 13.61 5.38 -6.08
N ARG A 210 12.91 5.61 -4.96
CA ARG A 210 11.91 4.67 -4.41
C ARG A 210 10.64 4.61 -5.26
N ILE A 211 10.24 5.73 -5.86
CA ILE A 211 9.11 5.74 -6.81
C ILE A 211 9.37 4.79 -7.98
N CYS A 212 10.60 4.76 -8.51
CA CYS A 212 10.97 3.85 -9.59
C CYS A 212 11.24 2.41 -9.11
N ALA A 213 11.78 2.24 -7.90
CA ALA A 213 12.12 0.93 -7.37
C ALA A 213 10.89 0.05 -7.07
N LEU A 214 9.79 0.63 -6.56
CA LEU A 214 8.59 -0.15 -6.23
C LEU A 214 7.99 -0.91 -7.43
N PRO A 215 7.71 -0.28 -8.57
CA PRO A 215 7.21 -1.01 -9.73
C PRO A 215 8.25 -2.01 -10.25
N ALA A 216 9.55 -1.68 -10.26
CA ALA A 216 10.59 -2.61 -10.67
C ALA A 216 10.62 -3.88 -9.80
N PHE A 217 10.49 -3.72 -8.48
CA PHE A 217 10.40 -4.84 -7.53
C PHE A 217 9.25 -5.79 -7.86
N TRP A 218 8.03 -5.27 -7.98
CA TRP A 218 6.86 -6.12 -8.23
C TRP A 218 6.80 -6.65 -9.67
N VAL A 219 7.20 -5.86 -10.67
CA VAL A 219 7.30 -6.35 -12.05
C VAL A 219 8.31 -7.48 -12.16
N GLY A 220 9.47 -7.35 -11.49
CA GLY A 220 10.49 -8.40 -11.45
C GLY A 220 9.99 -9.69 -10.83
N LEU A 221 9.11 -9.62 -9.82
CA LEU A 221 8.55 -10.80 -9.16
C LEU A 221 7.38 -11.42 -9.93
N LEU A 222 6.52 -10.61 -10.56
CA LEU A 222 5.20 -11.07 -10.99
C LEU A 222 5.06 -11.23 -12.51
N TYR A 223 5.93 -10.65 -13.33
CA TYR A 223 5.78 -10.64 -14.80
C TYR A 223 6.70 -11.60 -15.56
N ASP A 224 7.49 -12.40 -14.84
CA ASP A 224 8.16 -13.58 -15.36
C ASP A 224 7.69 -14.81 -14.56
N GLN A 225 7.27 -15.88 -15.26
CA GLN A 225 6.68 -17.05 -14.60
C GLN A 225 7.66 -17.77 -13.67
N ASN A 226 8.94 -17.88 -14.07
CA ASN A 226 9.94 -18.54 -13.22
C ASN A 226 10.21 -17.71 -11.96
N ALA A 227 10.25 -16.39 -12.08
CA ALA A 227 10.36 -15.49 -10.93
C ALA A 227 9.13 -15.58 -10.01
N LEU A 228 7.91 -15.61 -10.58
CA LEU A 228 6.67 -15.74 -9.82
C LEU A 228 6.61 -17.06 -9.05
N ASP A 229 6.99 -18.17 -9.69
CA ASP A 229 7.05 -19.49 -9.06
C ASP A 229 8.11 -19.55 -7.96
N ALA A 230 9.30 -18.99 -8.22
CA ALA A 230 10.37 -18.91 -7.23
C ALA A 230 9.96 -18.07 -6.00
N ALA A 231 9.36 -16.90 -6.23
CA ALA A 231 8.86 -16.03 -5.18
C ALA A 231 7.77 -16.72 -4.34
N TRP A 232 6.81 -17.38 -4.99
CA TRP A 232 5.77 -18.14 -4.30
C TRP A 232 6.35 -19.30 -3.49
N ASN A 233 7.35 -20.02 -4.02
CA ASN A 233 7.97 -21.14 -3.34
C ASN A 233 8.61 -20.77 -1.99
N LEU A 234 9.08 -19.53 -1.82
CA LEU A 234 9.64 -19.05 -0.55
C LEU A 234 8.59 -18.90 0.56
N VAL A 235 7.34 -18.59 0.21
CA VAL A 235 6.31 -18.15 1.18
C VAL A 235 5.03 -18.97 1.16
N LYS A 236 4.91 -19.95 0.24
CA LYS A 236 3.71 -20.77 0.09
C LYS A 236 3.37 -21.60 1.32
N ALA A 237 4.38 -21.99 2.11
CA ALA A 237 4.22 -22.83 3.28
C ALA A 237 3.77 -22.06 4.53
N TRP A 238 3.82 -20.73 4.51
CA TRP A 238 3.38 -19.93 5.64
C TRP A 238 1.89 -20.13 5.90
N THR A 239 1.52 -20.18 7.17
CA THR A 239 0.14 -20.15 7.61
C THR A 239 -0.42 -18.72 7.55
N MET A 240 -1.73 -18.57 7.64
CA MET A 240 -2.32 -17.23 7.71
C MET A 240 -1.92 -16.49 9.00
N GLU A 241 -1.87 -17.19 10.14
CA GLU A 241 -1.43 -16.61 11.42
C GLU A 241 -0.01 -16.05 11.34
N GLU A 242 0.90 -16.77 10.70
CA GLU A 242 2.27 -16.34 10.45
C GLU A 242 2.35 -15.10 9.55
N ARG A 243 1.56 -15.05 8.47
CA ARG A 243 1.46 -13.87 7.58
C ARG A 243 0.94 -12.65 8.34
N GLU A 244 -0.08 -12.82 9.16
CA GLU A 244 -0.68 -11.74 9.96
C GLU A 244 0.28 -11.25 11.05
N THR A 245 0.99 -12.17 11.71
CA THR A 245 2.02 -11.85 12.70
C THR A 245 3.12 -11.00 12.07
N LEU A 246 3.63 -11.40 10.90
CA LEU A 246 4.62 -10.63 10.17
C LEU A 246 4.10 -9.26 9.76
N ARG A 247 2.88 -9.18 9.23
CA ARG A 247 2.23 -7.92 8.83
C ARG A 247 2.11 -6.95 10.01
N ASN A 248 1.88 -7.44 11.22
CA ASN A 248 1.76 -6.62 12.43
C ASN A 248 3.11 -6.25 13.07
N ALA A 249 4.15 -7.06 12.89
CA ALA A 249 5.50 -6.78 13.39
C ALA A 249 6.25 -5.73 12.54
N VAL A 250 6.15 -5.85 11.21
CA VAL A 250 6.88 -5.02 10.24
C VAL A 250 6.77 -3.50 10.45
N PRO A 251 5.60 -2.91 10.79
CA PRO A 251 5.50 -1.48 11.03
C PRO A 251 6.51 -0.95 12.06
N LYS A 252 6.89 -1.76 13.06
CA LYS A 252 7.87 -1.40 14.10
C LYS A 252 9.27 -1.92 13.79
N GLU A 253 9.37 -3.13 13.26
CA GLU A 253 10.66 -3.85 13.16
C GLU A 253 11.26 -3.80 11.75
N ALA A 254 10.46 -3.51 10.72
CA ALA A 254 10.84 -3.52 9.32
C ALA A 254 11.67 -4.78 8.95
N LEU A 255 12.91 -4.62 8.48
CA LEU A 255 13.76 -5.74 8.06
C LEU A 255 14.27 -6.61 9.22
N ASP A 256 14.17 -6.14 10.46
CA ASP A 256 14.52 -6.92 11.64
C ASP A 256 13.41 -7.87 12.09
N ALA A 257 12.20 -7.77 11.50
CA ALA A 257 11.07 -8.62 11.84
C ALA A 257 11.42 -10.11 11.65
N ALA A 258 11.06 -10.92 12.64
CA ALA A 258 11.24 -12.37 12.55
C ALA A 258 10.32 -12.96 11.47
N ILE A 259 10.82 -13.93 10.71
CA ILE A 259 10.04 -14.64 9.68
C ILE A 259 9.68 -16.06 10.12
N PRO A 260 8.59 -16.63 9.56
CA PRO A 260 8.23 -18.02 9.77
C PRO A 260 9.36 -18.98 9.38
N GLY A 261 9.60 -20.01 10.19
CA GLY A 261 10.71 -20.94 10.00
C GLY A 261 12.07 -20.45 10.52
N GLY A 262 12.16 -19.21 11.02
CA GLY A 262 13.36 -18.63 11.63
C GLY A 262 14.15 -17.72 10.70
N GLY A 263 14.99 -16.86 11.29
CA GLY A 263 15.71 -15.80 10.57
C GLY A 263 14.96 -14.47 10.60
N LYS A 264 15.45 -13.49 9.84
CA LYS A 264 14.88 -12.15 9.75
C LYS A 264 14.35 -11.85 8.34
N LEU A 265 13.46 -10.87 8.25
CA LEU A 265 12.92 -10.39 6.99
C LEU A 265 14.01 -9.86 6.05
N CYS A 266 15.12 -9.34 6.60
CA CYS A 266 16.32 -8.98 5.85
C CYS A 266 16.94 -10.16 5.08
N ASP A 267 16.88 -11.38 5.60
CA ASP A 267 17.42 -12.57 4.94
C ASP A 267 16.54 -12.94 3.74
N LEU A 268 15.22 -12.95 3.93
CA LEU A 268 14.26 -13.12 2.84
C LEU A 268 14.40 -12.02 1.78
N ALA A 269 14.67 -10.77 2.19
CA ALA A 269 14.84 -9.64 1.28
C ALA A 269 15.94 -9.89 0.24
N LYS A 270 17.06 -10.52 0.65
CA LYS A 270 18.18 -10.85 -0.24
C LYS A 270 17.74 -11.84 -1.33
N GLU A 271 17.03 -12.88 -0.94
CA GLU A 271 16.54 -13.91 -1.87
C GLU A 271 15.48 -13.34 -2.82
N VAL A 272 14.52 -12.59 -2.29
CA VAL A 272 13.44 -11.99 -3.09
C VAL A 272 13.99 -10.94 -4.06
N LEU A 273 14.97 -10.11 -3.68
CA LEU A 273 15.60 -9.16 -4.60
C LEU A 273 16.39 -9.86 -5.72
N ALA A 274 17.05 -10.98 -5.42
CA ALA A 274 17.71 -11.78 -6.45
C ALA A 274 16.69 -12.33 -7.47
N ILE A 275 15.53 -12.80 -7.00
CA ILE A 275 14.43 -13.28 -7.86
C ILE A 275 13.87 -12.12 -8.70
N ALA A 276 13.58 -10.97 -8.08
CA ALA A 276 13.07 -9.80 -8.78
C ALA A 276 14.03 -9.35 -9.90
N ARG A 277 15.34 -9.34 -9.61
CA ARG A 277 16.38 -9.01 -10.60
C ARG A 277 16.40 -10.01 -11.75
N SER A 278 16.29 -11.30 -11.45
CA SER A 278 16.21 -12.35 -12.46
C SER A 278 15.00 -12.15 -13.40
N GLY A 279 13.82 -11.86 -12.84
CA GLY A 279 12.63 -11.63 -13.65
C GLY A 279 12.72 -10.37 -14.53
N LEU A 280 13.29 -9.26 -14.02
CA LEU A 280 13.56 -8.08 -14.84
C LEU A 280 14.58 -8.37 -15.96
N ALA A 281 15.63 -9.13 -15.66
CA ALA A 281 16.62 -9.53 -16.66
C ALA A 281 15.99 -10.42 -17.76
N ALA A 282 15.15 -11.37 -17.38
CA ALA A 282 14.43 -12.26 -18.30
C ALA A 282 13.47 -11.49 -19.23
N ARG A 283 12.81 -10.45 -18.71
CA ARG A 283 11.97 -9.55 -19.53
C ARG A 283 12.76 -8.77 -20.58
N GLY A 284 14.02 -8.44 -20.29
CA GLY A 284 14.94 -7.83 -21.25
C GLY A 284 14.47 -6.50 -21.87
N ARG A 285 13.67 -5.70 -21.16
CA ARG A 285 13.22 -4.39 -21.67
C ARG A 285 14.35 -3.38 -21.55
N LEU A 286 14.84 -2.89 -22.69
CA LEU A 286 15.96 -1.98 -22.76
C LEU A 286 15.51 -0.52 -22.91
N ASN A 287 16.24 0.40 -22.29
CA ASN A 287 16.12 1.83 -22.56
C ASN A 287 16.86 2.19 -23.88
N SER A 288 16.84 3.47 -24.26
CA SER A 288 17.52 3.95 -25.47
C SER A 288 19.05 3.80 -25.45
N SER A 289 19.65 3.63 -24.27
CA SER A 289 21.09 3.46 -24.07
C SER A 289 21.52 1.99 -24.04
N GLY A 290 20.56 1.05 -24.03
CA GLY A 290 20.82 -0.39 -24.00
C GLY A 290 20.82 -1.01 -22.59
N ASP A 291 20.56 -0.25 -21.54
CA ASP A 291 20.45 -0.79 -20.17
C ASP A 291 19.06 -1.39 -19.95
N ASN A 292 18.99 -2.49 -19.19
CA ASN A 292 17.71 -3.10 -18.82
C ASN A 292 17.13 -2.51 -17.51
N GLU A 293 15.93 -2.96 -17.13
CA GLU A 293 15.19 -2.49 -15.96
C GLU A 293 15.85 -2.80 -14.60
N THR A 294 16.88 -3.66 -14.53
CA THR A 294 17.43 -4.17 -13.25
C THR A 294 18.10 -3.10 -12.39
N GLY A 295 18.60 -2.01 -12.98
CA GLY A 295 19.20 -0.88 -12.25
C GLY A 295 18.22 -0.17 -11.31
N PHE A 296 16.91 -0.26 -11.57
CA PHE A 296 15.91 0.32 -10.66
C PHE A 296 15.83 -0.35 -9.29
N LEU A 297 16.45 -1.53 -9.12
CA LEU A 297 16.52 -2.24 -7.84
C LEU A 297 17.70 -1.79 -6.94
N GLU A 298 18.66 -1.01 -7.46
CA GLU A 298 19.89 -0.62 -6.73
C GLU A 298 19.60 0.02 -5.36
N THR A 299 18.60 0.89 -5.29
CA THR A 299 18.18 1.52 -4.02
C THR A 299 17.70 0.49 -2.99
N LEU A 300 17.09 -0.62 -3.42
CA LEU A 300 16.66 -1.68 -2.51
C LEU A 300 17.85 -2.57 -2.10
N ASP A 301 18.81 -2.80 -2.99
CA ASP A 301 20.05 -3.51 -2.66
C ASP A 301 20.82 -2.79 -1.56
N GLU A 302 20.95 -1.46 -1.63
CA GLU A 302 21.61 -0.66 -0.61
C GLU A 302 20.92 -0.79 0.76
N ILE A 303 19.58 -0.77 0.78
CA ILE A 303 18.79 -0.94 2.00
C ILE A 303 19.05 -2.33 2.62
N VAL A 304 19.04 -3.38 1.80
CA VAL A 304 19.29 -4.75 2.27
C VAL A 304 20.74 -4.97 2.69
N ALA A 305 21.71 -4.42 1.95
CA ALA A 305 23.13 -4.55 2.25
C ALA A 305 23.50 -3.85 3.57
N THR A 306 22.90 -2.69 3.85
CA THR A 306 23.11 -1.96 5.10
C THR A 306 22.24 -2.48 6.25
N GLY A 307 21.16 -3.19 5.94
CA GLY A 307 20.11 -3.56 6.90
C GLY A 307 19.35 -2.34 7.45
N LYS A 308 19.50 -1.16 6.84
CA LYS A 308 18.90 0.09 7.32
C LYS A 308 17.82 0.60 6.37
N VAL A 309 16.59 0.67 6.87
CA VAL A 309 15.45 1.21 6.12
C VAL A 309 15.42 2.74 6.16
N PRO A 310 14.71 3.41 5.23
CA PRO A 310 14.68 4.87 5.16
C PRO A 310 14.29 5.56 6.47
N ALA A 311 13.31 5.00 7.20
CA ALA A 311 12.90 5.49 8.50
C ALA A 311 14.02 5.50 9.55
N GLN A 312 14.87 4.46 9.59
CA GLN A 312 16.02 4.42 10.51
C GLN A 312 17.06 5.48 10.13
N VAL A 313 17.30 5.71 8.83
CA VAL A 313 18.19 6.78 8.37
C VAL A 313 17.67 8.16 8.80
N LEU A 314 16.35 8.39 8.73
CA LEU A 314 15.74 9.63 9.20
C LEU A 314 15.86 9.79 10.73
N LEU A 315 15.69 8.71 11.50
CA LEU A 315 15.87 8.71 12.96
C LEU A 315 17.33 8.99 13.35
N ASP A 316 18.30 8.39 12.65
CA ASP A 316 19.73 8.67 12.86
C ASP A 316 20.05 10.15 12.63
N ARG A 317 19.49 10.75 11.57
CA ARG A 317 19.65 12.19 11.29
C ARG A 317 18.97 13.06 12.35
N TYR A 318 17.75 12.71 12.74
CA TYR A 318 16.99 13.40 13.79
C TYR A 318 17.77 13.46 15.10
N ASN A 319 18.31 12.32 15.55
CA ASN A 319 19.07 12.20 16.79
C ASN A 319 20.51 12.72 16.68
N GLY A 320 21.05 12.82 15.46
CA GLY A 320 22.39 13.31 15.18
C GLY A 320 22.38 14.74 14.63
N GLU A 321 22.63 14.87 13.33
CA GLU A 321 22.84 16.17 12.66
C GLU A 321 21.68 17.16 12.79
N TRP A 322 20.45 16.71 13.05
CA TRP A 322 19.31 17.60 13.24
C TRP A 322 19.13 18.03 14.69
N ASN A 323 19.76 17.35 15.65
CA ASN A 323 19.69 17.67 17.08
C ASN A 323 18.22 17.83 17.57
N GLY A 324 17.34 16.93 17.14
CA GLY A 324 15.91 16.95 17.47
C GLY A 324 15.05 17.93 16.67
N ASP A 325 15.60 18.64 15.69
CA ASP A 325 14.85 19.59 14.84
C ASP A 325 14.24 18.88 13.61
N ILE A 326 12.97 18.48 13.73
CA ILE A 326 12.25 17.82 12.63
C ILE A 326 12.12 18.70 11.38
N SER A 327 12.13 20.03 11.50
CA SER A 327 11.95 20.93 10.35
C SER A 327 13.04 20.76 9.29
N ARG A 328 14.19 20.18 9.67
CA ARG A 328 15.27 19.84 8.74
C ARG A 328 14.89 18.78 7.71
N VAL A 329 13.82 18.00 7.94
CA VAL A 329 13.29 17.05 6.95
C VAL A 329 12.84 17.75 5.67
N TYR A 330 12.42 19.01 5.75
CA TYR A 330 12.00 19.78 4.56
C TYR A 330 13.17 20.14 3.63
N LYS A 331 14.42 20.01 4.07
CA LYS A 331 15.60 20.15 3.19
C LYS A 331 15.67 19.06 2.12
N TYR A 332 14.93 17.96 2.30
CA TYR A 332 14.81 16.86 1.35
C TYR A 332 13.57 16.99 0.44
N SER A 333 12.84 18.11 0.54
CA SER A 333 11.80 18.44 -0.44
C SER A 333 12.43 18.84 -1.78
N PHE A 334 11.71 18.60 -2.87
CA PHE A 334 12.17 18.92 -4.23
C PHE A 334 11.24 19.86 -4.98
#